data_AF-A0A8K0CVM3-F1
#
_entry.id   AF-A0A8K0CVM3-F1
#
_cell.length_a   1.000
_cell.length_b   1.000
_cell.length_c   1.000
_cell.angle_alpha   90.00
_cell.angle_beta   90.00
_cell.angle_gamma   90.00
#
_symmetry.space_group_name_H-M   'P 1'
#
loop_
_entity.id
_entity.type
_entity.pdbx_description
1 polymer ?
#
loop_
_entity_poly.entity_id
_entity_poly.type
_entity_poly.pdbx_seq_one_letter_code
_entity_poly.pdbx_strand_id
1 'polypeptide(L)' 'MRQITAVFVSIVFFQAVLGANILFIAPLASPSHYLWNKALSLALVERGHNVTIVTHDTEKDATPKNYTVITLE' A
#
# COMPACT_ATOMS: atom_id res chain seq x y z
N MET A 1 -30.82 24.11 -10.17
CA MET A 1 -29.55 24.37 -10.89
C MET A 1 -28.34 24.41 -9.97
N ARG A 2 -28.31 25.23 -8.90
CA ARG A 2 -27.13 25.35 -7.99
C ARG A 2 -26.59 24.03 -7.42
N GLN A 3 -27.48 23.11 -7.03
CA GLN A 3 -27.11 21.78 -6.51
C GLN A 3 -26.46 20.88 -7.59
N ILE A 4 -26.97 20.95 -8.83
CA ILE A 4 -26.44 20.19 -9.96
C ILE A 4 -25.05 20.70 -10.32
N THR A 5 -24.85 22.01 -10.30
CA THR A 5 -23.54 22.64 -10.52
C THR A 5 -22.54 22.21 -9.43
N ALA A 6 -22.96 22.17 -8.17
CA ALA A 6 -22.10 21.74 -7.07
C ALA A 6 -21.67 20.27 -7.21
N VAL A 7 -22.60 19.37 -7.54
CA VAL A 7 -22.30 17.94 -7.78
C VAL A 7 -21.34 17.78 -8.96
N PHE A 8 -21.57 18.49 -10.05
CA PHE A 8 -20.70 18.45 -11.23
C PHE A 8 -19.28 18.91 -10.90
N VAL A 9 -19.15 20.00 -10.13
CA VAL A 9 -17.85 20.49 -9.64
C VAL A 9 -17.18 19.44 -8.74
N SER A 10 -17.89 18.81 -7.80
CA SER A 10 -17.33 17.78 -6.92
C SER A 10 -16.81 16.55 -7.67
N ILE A 11 -17.48 16.13 -8.75
CA ILE A 11 -17.04 15.00 -9.58
C ILE A 11 -15.77 15.35 -10.35
N VAL A 12 -15.63 16.58 -10.85
CA VAL A 12 -14.43 17.04 -11.58
C VAL A 12 -13.21 17.11 -10.66
N PHE A 13 -13.40 17.43 -9.38
CA PHE A 13 -12.32 17.44 -8.38
C PHE A 13 -12.03 16.07 -7.75
N PHE A 14 -12.77 15.02 -8.14
CA PHE A 14 -12.51 13.67 -7.65
C PHE A 14 -11.26 13.11 -8.36
N GLN A 15 -10.11 13.21 -7.70
CA GLN A 15 -8.89 12.54 -8.16
C GLN A 15 -9.16 11.03 -8.15
N ALA A 16 -9.09 10.39 -9.32
CA ALA A 16 -9.11 8.94 -9.42
C ALA A 16 -7.83 8.40 -8.77
N VAL A 17 -7.92 7.89 -7.55
CA VAL A 17 -6.80 7.21 -6.89
C VAL A 17 -6.59 5.88 -7.61
N LEU A 18 -5.55 5.82 -8.46
CA LEU A 18 -5.16 4.59 -9.14
C LEU A 18 -4.39 3.68 -8.17
N GLY A 19 -5.13 2.93 -7.35
CA GLY A 19 -4.58 1.90 -6.48
C GLY A 19 -4.22 0.64 -7.27
N ALA A 20 -2.94 0.32 -7.36
CA ALA A 20 -2.44 -0.95 -7.92
C ALA A 20 -2.40 -2.09 -6.89
N ASN A 21 -2.55 -3.33 -7.35
CA ASN A 21 -2.23 -4.53 -6.59
C ASN A 21 -0.77 -4.91 -6.85
N ILE A 22 0.07 -4.87 -5.82
CA ILE A 22 1.52 -5.02 -5.92
C ILE A 22 1.96 -6.27 -5.14
N LEU A 23 2.66 -7.17 -5.83
CA LEU A 23 3.40 -8.25 -5.20
C LEU A 23 4.87 -7.84 -5.08
N PHE A 24 5.39 -7.79 -3.86
CA PHE A 24 6.78 -7.47 -3.55
C PHE A 24 7.47 -8.71 -2.97
N ILE A 25 8.47 -9.24 -3.67
CA ILE A 25 9.28 -10.37 -3.20
C ILE A 25 10.59 -9.84 -2.60
N ALA A 26 10.82 -10.10 -1.32
CA ALA A 26 12.01 -9.75 -0.57
C ALA A 26 12.79 -11.03 -0.17
N PRO A 27 13.69 -11.52 -1.04
CA PRO A 27 14.31 -12.84 -0.86
C PRO A 27 15.42 -12.88 0.20
N LEU A 28 15.95 -11.72 0.61
CA LEU A 28 17.10 -11.63 1.50
C LEU A 28 16.68 -11.34 2.94
N ALA A 29 16.93 -12.31 3.82
CA ALA A 29 16.74 -12.17 5.27
C ALA A 29 17.89 -11.37 5.89
N SER A 30 17.74 -10.05 6.01
CA SER A 30 18.72 -9.19 6.67
C SER A 30 18.04 -7.95 7.27
N PRO A 31 18.39 -7.53 8.51
CA PRO A 31 17.71 -6.43 9.19
C PRO A 31 17.69 -5.10 8.42
N SER A 32 18.78 -4.78 7.70
CA SER A 32 18.85 -3.56 6.88
C SER A 32 17.91 -3.62 5.67
N HIS A 33 17.80 -4.80 5.05
CA HIS A 33 16.90 -5.03 3.92
C HIS A 33 15.44 -5.04 4.38
N TYR A 34 15.16 -5.64 5.54
CA TYR A 34 13.84 -5.59 6.17
C TYR A 34 13.37 -4.15 6.36
N LEU A 35 14.18 -3.31 7.01
CA LEU A 35 13.81 -1.93 7.30
C LEU A 35 13.54 -1.12 6.02
N TRP A 36 14.39 -1.29 5.01
CA TRP A 36 14.23 -0.61 3.72
C TRP A 36 12.98 -1.11 2.96
N ASN A 37 12.77 -2.43 2.86
CA ASN A 37 11.62 -3.02 2.19
C ASN A 37 10.30 -2.63 2.88
N LYS A 38 10.26 -2.63 4.22
CA LYS A 38 9.11 -2.20 5.02
C LYS A 38 8.80 -0.73 4.79
N ALA A 39 9.80 0.14 4.78
CA ALA A 39 9.59 1.57 4.51
C ALA A 39 9.00 1.79 3.09
N LEU A 40 9.52 1.08 2.09
CA LEU A 40 9.02 1.17 0.71
C LEU A 40 7.58 0.62 0.57
N SER A 41 7.30 -0.56 1.14
CA SER A 41 5.99 -1.18 1.05
C SER A 41 4.92 -0.34 1.74
N LEU A 42 5.21 0.21 2.92
CA LEU A 42 4.28 1.10 3.63
C LEU A 42 4.03 2.42 2.89
N ALA A 43 5.05 2.99 2.24
CA ALA A 43 4.88 4.21 1.44
C ALA A 43 3.99 4.00 0.20
N LEU A 44 3.95 2.78 -0.35
CA LEU A 44 3.02 2.40 -1.42
C LEU A 44 1.59 2.21 -0.86
N VAL A 45 1.47 1.55 0.28
CA VAL A 45 0.20 1.38 1.00
C VAL A 45 -0.44 2.74 1.33
N GLU A 46 0.36 3.69 1.79
CA GLU A 46 -0.06 5.08 2.08
C GLU A 46 -0.57 5.81 0.83
N ARG A 47 -0.01 5.51 -0.34
CA ARG A 47 -0.46 6.04 -1.65
C ARG A 47 -1.72 5.37 -2.19
N GLY A 48 -2.31 4.43 -1.45
CA GLY A 48 -3.55 3.75 -1.82
C GLY A 48 -3.34 2.46 -2.61
N HIS A 49 -2.12 1.93 -2.67
CA HIS A 49 -1.86 0.61 -3.26
C HIS A 49 -2.25 -0.52 -2.31
N ASN A 50 -2.63 -1.67 -2.87
CA ASN A 50 -2.78 -2.92 -2.12
C ASN A 50 -1.50 -3.73 -2.29
N VAL A 51 -0.76 -3.95 -1.21
CA VAL A 51 0.59 -4.54 -1.27
C VAL A 51 0.61 -5.88 -0.55
N THR A 52 1.12 -6.90 -1.23
CA THR A 52 1.47 -8.19 -0.63
C THR A 52 2.98 -8.33 -0.68
N ILE A 53 3.63 -8.47 0.48
CA ILE A 53 5.06 -8.75 0.57
C ILE A 53 5.29 -10.22 0.92
N VAL A 54 6.24 -10.84 0.22
CA VAL A 54 6.76 -12.16 0.54
C VAL A 54 8.17 -11.97 1.09
N THR A 55 8.40 -12.33 2.36
CA THR A 55 9.68 -12.12 3.04
C THR A 55 9.98 -13.25 4.03
N HIS A 56 11.21 -13.34 4.54
CA HIS A 56 11.56 -14.23 5.65
C HIS A 56 11.40 -13.52 7.01
N ASP A 57 11.20 -12.21 7.00
CA ASP A 57 11.05 -11.42 8.23
C ASP A 57 9.64 -11.57 8.80
N THR A 58 9.55 -11.67 10.12
CA THR A 58 8.26 -11.70 10.84
C THR A 58 7.84 -10.28 11.20
N GLU A 59 6.63 -9.91 10.78
CA GLU A 59 6.04 -8.62 11.14
C GLU A 59 5.51 -8.71 12.58
N LYS A 60 5.92 -7.75 13.43
CA LYS A 60 5.56 -7.73 14.86
C LYS A 60 4.42 -6.77 15.16
N ASP A 61 4.15 -5.84 14.25
CA ASP A 61 3.20 -4.77 14.42
C ASP A 61 1.89 -5.06 13.69
N ALA A 62 0.79 -4.42 14.12
CA ALA A 62 -0.45 -4.45 13.37
C ALA A 62 -0.25 -3.79 12.00
N THR A 63 -0.55 -4.52 10.93
CA THR A 63 -0.42 -4.03 9.56
C THR A 63 -1.66 -3.27 9.09
N PRO A 64 -1.52 -2.28 8.20
CA PRO A 64 -2.66 -1.67 7.52
C PRO A 64 -3.49 -2.72 6.75
N LYS A 65 -4.79 -2.47 6.57
CA LYS A 65 -5.71 -3.43 5.91
C LYS A 65 -5.29 -3.81 4.48
N ASN A 66 -4.64 -2.90 3.76
CA ASN A 66 -4.14 -3.06 2.40
C ASN A 66 -2.65 -3.47 2.36
N TYR A 67 -2.15 -4.08 3.43
CA TYR A 67 -0.80 -4.62 3.53
C TYR A 67 -0.83 -6.06 4.05
N THR A 68 -0.52 -7.00 3.16
CA THR A 68 -0.45 -8.44 3.46
C THR A 68 1.01 -8.87 3.52
N VAL A 69 1.37 -9.63 4.56
CA VAL A 69 2.71 -10.21 4.73
C VAL A 69 2.59 -11.73 4.63
N ILE A 70 3.38 -12.32 3.74
CA ILE A 70 3.57 -13.76 3.61
C ILE A 70 5.00 -14.06 4.07
N THR A 71 5.13 -14.77 5.19
CA THR A 71 6.42 -15.21 5.68
C THR A 71 6.78 -16.54 5.02
N LEU A 72 7.99 -16.64 4.45
CA LEU A 72 8.56 -17.90 3.99
C LEU A 72 9.27 -18.57 5.17
N GLU A 73 8.86 -19.80 5.49
CA GLU A 73 9.51 -20.68 6.47
C GLU A 73 10.76 -21.37 5.91
#